data_AF-A0A1S7PMK7-F1
#
_entry.id   AF-A0A1S7PMK7-F1
#
_cell.length_a   1.000
_cell.length_b   1.000
_cell.length_c   1.000
_cell.angle_alpha   90.00
_cell.angle_beta   90.00
_cell.angle_gamma   90.00
#
_symmetry.space_group_name_H-M   'P 1'
#
loop_
_entity.id
_entity.type
_entity.pdbx_description
1 polymer ?
#
loop_
_entity_poly.entity_id
_entity_poly.type
_entity_poly.pdbx_seq_one_letter_code
_entity_poly.pdbx_strand_id
1 'polypeptide(L)'
;MERLNRLGGVRLKSGYREPMGDIDQKTVKKLGKLLPMLSSNHAGEVVAAVSAIGRTLCGAGLGWHDLTAALTKPPATVEVIVYRERVVVQEKIVYRDPPEPEPCPAESQHPTRDEVIGDARRLLLEGGGLTDKQRDFVENVLALAKASKGKFHLSDKQWQWFRTLCHLHLEKEGEDDGEV
;
A
#
# COMPACT_ATOMS: atom_id res chain seq x y z
N MET A 1 58.08 -5.81 35.69
CA MET A 1 57.40 -6.98 36.27
C MET A 1 55.91 -6.81 36.13
N GLU A 2 55.35 -7.68 35.30
CA GLU A 2 54.03 -8.31 35.32
C GLU A 2 53.13 -8.19 36.58
N ARG A 3 51.80 -8.23 36.29
CA ARG A 3 50.65 -8.83 37.02
C ARG A 3 49.56 -7.82 37.41
N LEU A 4 48.40 -7.80 36.74
CA LEU A 4 47.26 -8.76 36.62
C LEU A 4 46.12 -8.51 37.63
N ASN A 5 45.01 -8.00 37.08
CA ASN A 5 43.61 -8.44 37.22
C ASN A 5 42.72 -8.18 38.47
N ARG A 6 41.58 -7.55 38.14
CA ARG A 6 40.16 -7.86 38.46
C ARG A 6 39.66 -7.75 39.91
N LEU A 7 38.59 -6.97 40.07
CA LEU A 7 37.20 -7.40 40.29
C LEU A 7 36.32 -6.14 40.10
N GLY A 8 35.41 -6.09 39.13
CA GLY A 8 34.07 -6.66 39.32
C GLY A 8 33.04 -5.57 39.60
N GLY A 9 33.00 -4.52 38.78
CA GLY A 9 31.94 -3.51 38.83
C GLY A 9 30.88 -3.85 37.79
N VAL A 10 29.79 -4.49 38.23
CA VAL A 10 28.64 -4.84 37.40
C VAL A 10 28.09 -3.57 36.78
N ARG A 11 28.40 -3.35 35.50
CA ARG A 11 27.72 -2.34 34.69
C ARG A 11 26.32 -2.87 34.44
N LEU A 12 25.38 -2.49 35.31
CA LEU A 12 23.96 -2.54 35.02
C LEU A 12 23.76 -1.73 33.74
N LYS A 13 23.79 -2.41 32.59
CA LYS A 13 23.23 -1.87 31.37
C LYS A 13 21.73 -1.79 31.65
N SER A 14 21.30 -0.62 32.13
CA SER A 14 19.94 -0.14 32.03
C SER A 14 19.58 -0.14 30.54
N GLY A 15 19.29 -1.31 30.02
CA GLY A 15 18.84 -1.54 28.67
C GLY A 15 17.35 -1.24 28.63
N TYR A 16 17.00 0.04 28.67
CA TYR A 16 15.77 0.48 28.02
C TYR A 16 15.98 0.23 26.52
N ARG A 17 15.73 -1.01 26.11
CA ARG A 17 15.62 -1.41 24.71
C ARG A 17 14.32 -0.80 24.24
N GLU A 18 14.39 0.21 23.39
CA GLU A 18 13.24 0.82 22.75
C GLU A 18 12.33 -0.29 22.17
N PRO A 19 11.07 -0.43 22.61
CA PRO A 19 10.18 -1.46 22.11
C PRO A 19 9.51 -0.95 20.84
N MET A 20 10.24 -0.88 19.73
CA MET A 20 9.67 -0.58 18.41
C MET A 20 10.40 -1.36 17.32
N GLY A 21 10.45 -2.69 17.46
CA GLY A 21 10.71 -3.56 16.33
C GLY A 21 9.38 -4.03 15.76
N ASP A 22 8.86 -3.35 14.74
CA ASP A 22 7.79 -3.93 13.94
C ASP A 22 8.25 -5.31 13.43
N ILE A 23 7.46 -6.35 13.70
CA ILE A 23 7.82 -7.71 13.31
C ILE A 23 7.77 -7.80 11.78
N ASP A 24 8.91 -8.10 11.15
CA ASP A 24 8.99 -8.25 9.69
C ASP A 24 7.94 -9.25 9.15
N GLN A 25 7.40 -8.95 7.98
CA GLN A 25 6.30 -9.71 7.39
C GLN A 25 6.65 -11.19 7.15
N LYS A 26 7.93 -11.51 6.88
CA LYS A 26 8.40 -12.90 6.73
C LYS A 26 8.34 -13.64 8.06
N THR A 27 8.69 -12.97 9.14
CA THR A 27 8.64 -13.51 10.51
C THR A 27 7.20 -13.74 10.93
N VAL A 28 6.29 -12.78 10.68
CA VAL A 28 4.85 -12.94 10.94
C VAL A 28 4.27 -14.16 10.21
N LYS A 29 4.59 -14.36 8.92
CA LYS A 29 4.13 -15.52 8.15
C LYS A 29 4.63 -16.85 8.72
N LYS A 30 5.84 -16.90 9.26
CA LYS A 30 6.40 -18.11 9.90
C LYS A 30 5.72 -18.37 11.25
N LEU A 31 5.56 -17.34 12.06
CA LEU A 31 4.88 -17.41 13.35
C LEU A 31 3.44 -17.86 13.21
N GLY A 32 2.71 -17.38 12.18
CA GLY A 32 1.34 -17.81 11.89
C GLY A 32 1.19 -19.31 11.65
N LYS A 33 2.25 -20.02 11.24
CA LYS A 33 2.25 -21.49 11.09
C LYS A 33 2.62 -22.22 12.37
N LEU A 34 3.50 -21.62 13.19
CA LEU A 34 4.02 -22.25 14.40
C LEU A 34 3.14 -22.04 15.63
N LEU A 35 2.46 -20.89 15.74
CA LEU A 35 1.56 -20.57 16.85
C LEU A 35 0.41 -21.59 16.99
N PRO A 36 -0.25 -22.03 15.91
CA PRO A 36 -1.26 -23.10 16.01
C PRO A 36 -0.71 -24.43 16.55
N MET A 37 0.56 -24.75 16.29
CA MET A 37 1.15 -26.02 16.78
C MET A 37 1.26 -26.08 18.30
N LEU A 38 1.15 -24.94 19.00
CA LEU A 38 1.08 -24.89 20.45
C LEU A 38 -0.18 -25.54 21.02
N SER A 39 -1.22 -25.73 20.19
CA SER A 39 -2.45 -26.43 20.59
C SER A 39 -2.42 -27.94 20.28
N SER A 40 -1.27 -28.51 19.91
CA SER A 40 -1.17 -29.96 19.64
C SER A 40 -1.39 -30.78 20.91
N ASN A 41 -2.01 -31.96 20.75
CA ASN A 41 -2.20 -32.94 21.83
C ASN A 41 -0.91 -33.71 22.17
N HIS A 42 0.14 -33.54 21.38
CA HIS A 42 1.43 -34.20 21.59
C HIS A 42 2.42 -33.24 22.24
N ALA A 43 2.79 -33.52 23.49
CA ALA A 43 3.71 -32.67 24.26
C ALA A 43 5.05 -32.42 23.54
N GLY A 44 5.56 -33.43 22.82
CA GLY A 44 6.80 -33.29 22.02
C GLY A 44 6.68 -32.26 20.89
N GLU A 45 5.50 -32.18 20.25
CA GLU A 45 5.25 -31.20 19.19
C GLU A 45 5.12 -29.79 19.74
N VAL A 46 4.48 -29.63 20.90
CA VAL A 46 4.38 -28.33 21.58
C VAL A 46 5.76 -27.82 21.96
N VAL A 47 6.61 -28.64 22.58
CA VAL A 47 7.97 -28.25 22.97
C VAL A 47 8.83 -27.91 21.75
N ALA A 48 8.68 -28.68 20.66
CA ALA A 48 9.36 -28.39 19.39
C ALA A 48 8.90 -27.07 18.78
N ALA A 49 7.60 -26.78 18.82
CA ALA A 49 7.00 -25.55 18.32
C ALA A 49 7.47 -24.32 19.12
N VAL A 50 7.42 -24.37 20.45
CA VAL A 50 7.96 -23.30 21.33
C VAL A 50 9.42 -23.02 21.02
N SER A 51 10.23 -24.08 20.88
CA SER A 51 11.64 -23.95 20.53
C SER A 51 11.86 -23.33 19.15
N ALA A 52 11.04 -23.72 18.16
CA ALA A 52 11.08 -23.17 16.81
C ALA A 52 10.67 -21.69 16.76
N ILE A 53 9.66 -21.30 17.54
CA ILE A 53 9.24 -19.90 17.68
C ILE A 53 10.37 -19.09 18.29
N GLY A 54 10.97 -19.55 19.40
CA GLY A 54 12.10 -18.89 20.04
C GLY A 54 13.28 -18.65 19.08
N ARG A 55 13.66 -19.67 18.28
CA ARG A 55 14.70 -19.51 17.25
C ARG A 55 14.31 -18.52 16.15
N THR A 56 13.06 -18.53 15.73
CA THR A 56 12.55 -17.64 14.67
C THR A 56 12.58 -16.19 15.11
N LEU A 57 12.17 -15.91 16.35
CA LEU A 57 12.24 -14.58 16.96
C LEU A 57 13.70 -14.14 17.13
N CYS A 58 14.55 -14.99 17.71
CA CYS A 58 15.96 -14.67 17.93
C CYS A 58 16.71 -14.38 16.62
N GLY A 59 16.40 -15.12 15.54
CA GLY A 59 16.98 -14.87 14.21
C GLY A 59 16.56 -13.53 13.60
N ALA A 60 15.45 -12.96 14.05
CA ALA A 60 15.00 -11.61 13.69
C ALA A 60 15.44 -10.54 14.72
N GLY A 61 16.23 -10.91 15.73
CA GLY A 61 16.62 -10.03 16.83
C GLY A 61 15.49 -9.72 17.81
N LEU A 62 14.37 -10.44 17.79
CA LEU A 62 13.20 -10.24 18.64
C LEU A 62 13.16 -11.27 19.79
N GLY A 63 12.38 -10.97 20.82
CA GLY A 63 12.09 -11.86 21.94
C GLY A 63 10.60 -12.11 22.15
N TRP A 64 10.28 -12.96 23.14
CA TRP A 64 8.90 -13.24 23.55
C TRP A 64 8.15 -11.99 24.00
N HIS A 65 8.84 -11.07 24.68
CA HIS A 65 8.27 -9.78 25.07
C HIS A 65 7.83 -8.95 23.85
N ASP A 66 8.65 -8.89 22.81
CA ASP A 66 8.33 -8.18 21.57
C ASP A 66 7.12 -8.83 20.86
N LEU A 67 7.05 -10.17 20.84
CA LEU A 67 5.89 -10.89 20.31
C LEU A 67 4.61 -10.56 21.10
N THR A 68 4.67 -10.57 22.43
CA THR A 68 3.51 -10.22 23.27
C THR A 68 3.08 -8.77 23.09
N ALA A 69 4.02 -7.83 22.97
CA ALA A 69 3.73 -6.44 22.68
C ALA A 69 3.04 -6.28 21.31
N ALA A 70 3.49 -7.02 20.30
CA ALA A 70 2.86 -7.00 18.98
C ALA A 70 1.43 -7.58 18.98
N LEU A 71 1.18 -8.64 19.76
CA LEU A 71 -0.15 -9.26 19.88
C LEU A 71 -1.14 -8.42 20.70
N THR A 72 -0.64 -7.63 21.65
CA THR A 72 -1.46 -6.77 22.52
C THR A 72 -1.58 -5.34 22.01
N LYS A 73 -0.84 -4.98 20.96
CA LYS A 73 -0.94 -3.69 20.28
C LYS A 73 -2.39 -3.50 19.81
N PRO A 74 -3.10 -2.45 20.26
CA PRO A 74 -4.45 -2.18 19.78
C PRO A 74 -4.40 -2.00 18.26
N PRO A 75 -5.40 -2.51 17.52
CA PRO A 75 -5.45 -2.33 16.07
C PRO A 75 -5.40 -0.82 15.78
N ALA A 76 -4.47 -0.42 14.92
CA ALA A 76 -4.40 0.97 14.48
C ALA A 76 -5.74 1.32 13.84
N THR A 77 -6.41 2.33 14.39
CA THR A 77 -7.62 2.90 13.79
C THR A 77 -7.22 3.51 12.45
N VAL A 78 -7.48 2.78 11.37
CA VAL A 78 -7.38 3.35 10.03
C VAL A 78 -8.64 4.17 9.84
N GLU A 79 -8.50 5.49 9.76
CA GLU A 79 -9.60 6.37 9.36
C GLU A 79 -9.98 6.02 7.92
N VAL A 80 -10.97 5.16 7.76
CA VAL A 80 -11.62 4.96 6.48
C VAL A 80 -12.51 6.17 6.30
N ILE A 81 -12.15 7.08 5.37
CA ILE A 81 -13.04 8.15 4.92
C ILE A 81 -14.21 7.47 4.17
N VAL A 82 -15.24 7.12 4.92
CA VAL A 82 -16.53 6.69 4.38
C VAL A 82 -17.33 7.95 4.10
N TYR A 83 -17.54 8.27 2.83
CA TYR A 83 -18.58 9.23 2.48
C TYR A 83 -19.93 8.61 2.83
N ARG A 84 -20.54 9.11 3.92
CA ARG A 84 -21.90 8.91 4.44
C ARG A 84 -21.98 8.07 5.74
N GLU A 85 -22.35 8.79 6.81
CA GLU A 85 -22.73 8.39 8.18
C GLU A 85 -23.09 6.91 8.38
N ARG A 86 -22.30 6.15 9.18
CA ARG A 86 -22.69 5.31 10.36
C ARG A 86 -21.44 4.77 11.07
N VAL A 87 -21.43 4.76 12.40
CA VAL A 87 -20.48 3.98 13.24
C VAL A 87 -21.03 2.56 13.40
N VAL A 88 -20.24 1.52 13.15
CA VAL A 88 -20.66 0.11 13.26
C VAL A 88 -19.82 -0.62 14.29
N VAL A 89 -20.47 -1.21 15.30
CA VAL A 89 -19.89 -2.16 16.26
C VAL A 89 -20.54 -3.53 15.99
N GLN A 90 -19.71 -4.56 15.78
CA GLN A 90 -20.01 -5.97 15.43
C GLN A 90 -20.19 -6.31 13.94
N GLU A 91 -19.26 -7.11 13.43
CA GLU A 91 -19.20 -7.60 12.05
C GLU A 91 -20.16 -8.78 11.83
N LYS A 92 -21.18 -8.57 11.00
CA LYS A 92 -21.78 -9.62 10.17
C LYS A 92 -21.97 -9.04 8.77
N ILE A 93 -21.12 -9.47 7.84
CA ILE A 93 -21.24 -9.09 6.43
C ILE A 93 -22.37 -9.94 5.84
N VAL A 94 -23.58 -9.37 5.75
CA VAL A 94 -24.63 -9.87 4.84
C VAL A 94 -24.46 -9.08 3.56
N TYR A 95 -24.06 -9.74 2.47
CA TYR A 95 -24.09 -9.14 1.15
C TYR A 95 -25.56 -8.90 0.78
N ARG A 96 -25.99 -7.64 0.88
CA ARG A 96 -27.10 -7.18 0.06
C ARG A 96 -26.48 -6.91 -1.30
N ASP A 97 -26.97 -7.57 -2.35
CA ASP A 97 -26.60 -7.19 -3.71
C ASP A 97 -26.72 -5.67 -3.82
N PRO A 98 -25.66 -4.97 -4.28
CA PRO A 98 -25.75 -3.55 -4.58
C PRO A 98 -27.03 -3.34 -5.40
N PRO A 99 -27.86 -2.32 -5.10
CA PRO A 99 -28.94 -1.99 -6.03
C PRO A 99 -28.29 -1.86 -7.39
N GLU A 100 -28.74 -2.70 -8.34
CA GLU A 100 -28.19 -2.77 -9.68
C GLU A 100 -28.08 -1.33 -10.16
N PRO A 101 -26.86 -0.84 -10.45
CA PRO A 101 -26.69 0.54 -10.86
C PRO A 101 -27.65 0.74 -12.01
N GLU A 102 -28.47 1.79 -11.95
CA GLU A 102 -29.27 2.17 -13.12
C GLU A 102 -28.33 2.09 -14.33
N PRO A 103 -28.75 1.45 -15.44
CA PRO A 103 -27.89 1.29 -16.59
C PRO A 103 -27.35 2.68 -16.93
N CYS A 104 -26.07 2.92 -16.61
CA CYS A 104 -25.38 4.11 -17.05
C CYS A 104 -25.59 4.15 -18.56
N PRO A 105 -26.22 5.20 -19.12
CA PRO A 105 -26.47 5.26 -20.54
C PRO A 105 -25.13 5.00 -21.26
N ALA A 106 -25.16 3.93 -22.03
CA ALA A 106 -24.00 3.26 -22.55
C ALA A 106 -23.33 4.13 -23.60
N GLU A 107 -22.24 4.80 -23.25
CA GLU A 107 -21.20 5.20 -24.20
C GLU A 107 -19.83 5.17 -23.50
N SER A 108 -19.32 3.96 -23.22
CA SER A 108 -17.89 3.76 -22.99
C SER A 108 -17.14 3.97 -24.30
N GLN A 109 -17.02 5.23 -24.72
CA GLN A 109 -16.11 5.64 -25.78
C GLN A 109 -14.69 5.59 -25.19
N HIS A 110 -14.06 4.41 -25.31
CA HIS A 110 -12.60 4.35 -25.27
C HIS A 110 -12.07 5.20 -26.42
N PRO A 111 -11.06 6.05 -26.19
CA PRO A 111 -10.59 6.98 -27.21
C PRO A 111 -9.99 6.20 -28.36
N THR A 112 -10.12 6.74 -29.56
CA THR A 112 -9.36 6.20 -30.68
C THR A 112 -7.87 6.44 -30.45
N ARG A 113 -7.02 5.60 -31.03
CA ARG A 113 -5.56 5.76 -30.98
C ARG A 113 -5.13 7.17 -31.41
N ASP A 114 -5.77 7.69 -32.45
CA ASP A 114 -5.43 8.99 -33.03
C ASP A 114 -5.81 10.16 -32.12
N GLU A 115 -6.93 10.06 -31.39
CA GLU A 115 -7.31 11.02 -30.33
C GLU A 115 -6.28 11.07 -29.20
N VAL A 116 -5.88 9.90 -28.68
CA VAL A 116 -4.86 9.85 -27.61
C VAL A 116 -3.52 10.42 -28.07
N ILE A 117 -3.13 10.17 -29.33
CA ILE A 117 -1.91 10.76 -29.89
C ILE A 117 -2.03 12.29 -29.98
N GLY A 118 -3.19 12.81 -30.39
CA GLY A 118 -3.47 14.24 -30.46
C GLY A 118 -3.37 14.91 -29.08
N ASP A 119 -4.12 14.39 -28.11
CA ASP A 119 -4.19 14.95 -26.76
C ASP A 119 -2.87 14.83 -26.01
N ALA A 120 -2.15 13.71 -26.17
CA ALA A 120 -0.84 13.53 -25.54
C ALA A 120 0.19 14.53 -26.10
N ARG A 121 0.13 14.85 -27.40
CA ARG A 121 0.99 15.89 -27.98
C ARG A 121 0.64 17.27 -27.44
N ARG A 122 -0.65 17.58 -27.33
CA ARG A 122 -1.11 18.85 -26.74
C ARG A 122 -0.68 18.97 -25.29
N LEU A 123 -0.82 17.93 -24.48
CA LEU A 123 -0.32 17.93 -23.10
C LEU A 123 1.19 18.21 -23.02
N LEU A 124 2.00 17.63 -23.92
CA LEU A 124 3.46 17.85 -23.90
C LEU A 124 3.88 19.23 -24.42
N LEU A 125 3.10 19.85 -25.31
CA LEU A 125 3.40 21.13 -25.96
C LEU A 125 2.75 22.33 -25.25
N GLU A 126 1.47 22.20 -24.91
CA GLU A 126 0.58 23.25 -24.38
C GLU A 126 0.29 23.06 -22.89
N GLY A 127 0.39 21.82 -22.37
CA GLY A 127 0.13 21.48 -20.98
C GLY A 127 1.22 21.99 -20.03
N GLY A 128 1.24 23.31 -19.82
CA GLY A 128 2.10 23.95 -18.84
C GLY A 128 1.93 23.34 -17.45
N GLY A 129 3.03 23.13 -16.74
CA GLY A 129 3.01 22.68 -15.35
C GLY A 129 2.84 21.18 -15.12
N LEU A 130 3.05 20.34 -16.14
CA LEU A 130 3.19 18.89 -15.91
C LEU A 130 4.40 18.60 -15.02
N THR A 131 4.16 17.87 -13.94
CA THR A 131 5.22 17.27 -13.10
C THR A 131 5.98 16.20 -13.87
N ASP A 132 7.21 15.88 -13.44
CA ASP A 132 8.05 14.86 -14.10
C ASP A 132 7.32 13.52 -14.28
N LYS A 133 6.60 13.07 -13.24
CA LYS A 133 5.82 11.82 -13.29
C LYS A 133 4.66 11.87 -14.28
N GLN A 134 4.00 13.02 -14.42
CA GLN A 134 2.90 13.18 -15.38
C GLN A 134 3.45 13.24 -16.81
N ARG A 135 4.59 13.92 -17.01
CA ARG A 135 5.29 13.95 -18.29
C ARG A 135 5.73 12.55 -18.71
N ASP A 136 6.41 11.82 -17.83
CA ASP A 136 6.85 10.44 -18.07
C ASP A 136 5.67 9.52 -18.45
N PHE A 137 4.54 9.69 -17.77
CA PHE A 137 3.32 8.93 -18.09
C PHE A 137 2.79 9.28 -19.49
N VAL A 138 2.66 10.56 -19.83
CA VAL A 138 2.15 11.01 -21.14
C VAL A 138 3.09 10.60 -22.27
N GLU A 139 4.40 10.67 -22.06
CA GLU A 139 5.41 10.20 -23.02
C GLU A 139 5.30 8.70 -23.26
N ASN A 140 5.12 7.91 -22.19
CA ASN A 140 4.91 6.46 -22.30
C ASN A 140 3.61 6.13 -23.04
N VAL A 141 2.51 6.83 -22.74
CA VAL A 141 1.23 6.66 -23.45
C VAL A 141 1.38 7.02 -24.94
N LEU A 142 2.07 8.11 -25.26
CA LEU A 142 2.33 8.52 -26.64
C LEU A 142 3.22 7.51 -27.38
N ALA A 143 4.25 6.98 -26.72
CA ALA A 143 5.13 5.96 -27.27
C ALA A 143 4.37 4.65 -27.54
N LEU A 144 3.53 4.23 -26.59
CA LEU A 144 2.67 3.04 -26.72
C LEU A 144 1.68 3.20 -27.89
N ALA A 145 1.02 4.36 -27.98
CA ALA A 145 0.08 4.65 -29.06
C ALA A 145 0.77 4.64 -30.43
N LYS A 146 1.96 5.26 -30.56
CA LYS A 146 2.75 5.25 -31.80
C LYS A 146 3.27 3.86 -32.18
N ALA A 147 3.68 3.05 -31.20
CA ALA A 147 4.19 1.70 -31.45
C ALA A 147 3.08 0.70 -31.82
N SER A 148 1.83 1.01 -31.48
CA SER A 148 0.69 0.14 -31.76
C SER A 148 0.35 0.09 -33.26
N LYS A 149 0.69 -1.03 -33.92
CA LYS A 149 0.29 -1.32 -35.32
C LYS A 149 -1.15 -1.85 -35.45
N GLY A 150 -1.89 -1.97 -34.35
CA GLY A 150 -3.21 -2.62 -34.29
C GLY A 150 -4.07 -2.11 -33.14
N LYS A 151 -4.63 -3.00 -32.32
CA LYS A 151 -5.51 -2.66 -31.18
C LYS A 151 -4.74 -1.93 -30.09
N PHE A 152 -4.86 -0.61 -30.06
CA PHE A 152 -4.45 0.23 -28.94
C PHE A 152 -5.50 0.13 -27.84
N HIS A 153 -5.08 -0.12 -26.61
CA HIS A 153 -5.97 -0.14 -25.46
C HIS A 153 -5.23 0.35 -24.22
N LEU A 154 -5.83 1.31 -23.53
CA LEU A 154 -5.43 1.72 -22.19
C LEU A 154 -6.35 1.01 -21.20
N SER A 155 -5.83 0.58 -20.05
CA SER A 155 -6.72 0.14 -18.98
C SER A 155 -7.64 1.28 -18.54
N ASP A 156 -8.82 0.96 -18.01
CA ASP A 156 -9.80 1.97 -17.59
C ASP A 156 -9.21 3.00 -16.61
N LYS A 157 -8.30 2.57 -15.73
CA LYS A 157 -7.57 3.45 -14.81
C LYS A 157 -6.61 4.38 -15.54
N GLN A 158 -5.86 3.87 -16.52
CA GLN A 158 -4.94 4.69 -17.32
C GLN A 158 -5.71 5.70 -18.17
N TRP A 159 -6.86 5.30 -18.72
CA TRP A 159 -7.74 6.19 -19.48
C TRP A 159 -8.33 7.30 -18.60
N GLN A 160 -8.90 6.96 -17.44
CA GLN A 160 -9.40 7.95 -16.48
C GLN A 160 -8.31 8.94 -16.05
N TRP A 161 -7.10 8.44 -15.81
CA TRP A 161 -5.98 9.30 -15.44
C TRP A 161 -5.55 10.22 -16.58
N PHE A 162 -5.44 9.71 -17.80
CA PHE A 162 -5.15 10.51 -18.99
C PHE A 162 -6.20 11.60 -19.22
N ARG A 163 -7.49 11.29 -19.12
CA ARG A 163 -8.59 12.28 -19.19
C ARG A 163 -8.46 13.36 -18.13
N THR A 164 -8.11 12.98 -16.91
CA THR A 164 -7.92 13.94 -15.80
C THR A 164 -6.80 14.93 -16.13
N LEU A 165 -5.70 14.46 -16.74
CA LEU A 165 -4.61 15.34 -17.16
C LEU A 165 -5.03 16.28 -18.28
N CYS A 166 -5.78 15.79 -19.28
CA CYS A 166 -6.34 16.64 -20.34
C CYS A 166 -7.22 17.75 -19.75
N HIS A 167 -8.13 17.41 -18.84
CA HIS A 167 -8.99 18.39 -18.17
C HIS A 167 -8.19 19.44 -17.39
N LEU A 168 -7.22 19.00 -16.59
CA LEU A 168 -6.43 19.90 -15.73
C LEU A 168 -5.50 20.85 -16.50
N HIS A 169 -4.97 20.43 -17.65
CA HIS A 169 -3.90 21.16 -18.35
C HIS A 169 -4.31 21.71 -19.73
N LEU A 170 -5.41 21.24 -20.33
CA LEU A 170 -5.88 21.72 -21.64
C LEU A 170 -7.18 22.53 -21.55
N GLU A 171 -7.99 22.42 -20.49
CA GLU A 171 -9.20 23.24 -20.31
C GLU A 171 -8.92 24.55 -19.55
N LYS A 172 -7.89 25.28 -19.97
CA LYS A 172 -7.70 26.68 -19.56
C LYS A 172 -7.94 27.63 -20.73
N GLU A 173 -9.21 27.87 -21.05
CA GLU A 173 -9.70 29.14 -21.60
C GLU A 173 -11.17 29.33 -21.19
N GLY A 174 -11.43 30.36 -20.39
CA GLY A 174 -12.79 30.69 -19.94
C GLY A 174 -12.90 31.70 -18.79
N GLU A 175 -11.82 32.38 -18.39
CA GLU A 175 -11.92 33.52 -17.48
C GLU A 175 -10.93 34.62 -17.92
N ASP A 176 -11.30 35.30 -19.01
CA ASP A 176 -11.00 36.71 -19.23
C ASP A 176 -12.15 37.32 -20.04
N ASP A 177 -12.40 38.61 -19.80
CA ASP A 177 -13.38 39.51 -20.42
C ASP A 177 -14.83 39.52 -19.92
N GLY A 178 -15.10 40.45 -18.98
CA GLY A 178 -16.32 41.26 -19.07
C GLY A 178 -16.97 41.70 -17.76
N GLU A 179 -16.39 42.68 -17.06
CA GLU A 179 -17.22 43.61 -16.28
C GLU A 179 -16.87 45.05 -16.62
N VAL A 180 -17.91 45.77 -17.02
CA VAL A 180 -17.99 47.11 -17.63
C VAL A 180 -17.81 48.21 -16.59
#